data_AF-A0A0A8UP60-F1
#
_entry.id   AF-A0A0A8UP60-F1
#
_cell.length_a   1.000
_cell.length_b   1.000
_cell.length_c   1.000
_cell.angle_alpha   90.00
_cell.angle_beta   90.00
_cell.angle_gamma   90.00
#
_symmetry.space_group_name_H-M   'P 1'
#
loop_
_entity.id
_entity.type
_entity.pdbx_description
1 polymer ?
#
loop_
_entity_poly.entity_id
_entity_poly.type
_entity_poly.pdbx_seq_one_letter_code
_entity_poly.pdbx_strand_id
1 'polypeptide(L)'
;MKKIVFLLLASMFLSVGYASKLSKFFNKMEAEDRARQEREWQQDMDFKDFAFRLDKRYTDDRGQQCRDYVFRSRSNPYRHGYYTVCDER
;
A
#
# COMPACT_ATOMS: atom_id res chain seq x y z
N MET A 1 50.54 -3.83 26.22
CA MET A 1 49.70 -4.78 25.44
C MET A 1 48.34 -5.08 26.09
N LYS A 2 48.27 -5.58 27.34
CA LYS A 2 47.00 -5.99 28.00
C LYS A 2 45.91 -4.91 28.07
N LYS A 3 46.30 -3.63 28.25
CA LYS A 3 45.37 -2.48 28.31
C LYS A 3 44.75 -2.11 26.95
N ILE A 4 45.44 -2.36 25.85
CA ILE A 4 44.96 -2.05 24.48
C ILE A 4 43.89 -3.05 24.07
N VAL A 5 44.07 -4.33 24.44
CA VAL A 5 43.07 -5.39 24.20
C VAL A 5 41.76 -5.10 24.92
N PHE A 6 41.83 -4.59 26.16
CA PHE A 6 40.63 -4.21 26.92
C PHE A 6 39.84 -3.04 26.29
N LEU A 7 40.55 -2.06 25.74
CA LEU A 7 39.94 -0.93 25.03
C LEU A 7 39.24 -1.36 23.74
N LEU A 8 39.82 -2.31 23.00
CA LEU A 8 39.20 -2.88 21.79
C LEU A 8 37.95 -3.71 22.12
N LEU A 9 37.97 -4.48 23.20
CA LEU A 9 36.77 -5.20 23.65
C LEU A 9 35.66 -4.23 24.07
N ALA A 10 35.99 -3.16 24.80
CA ALA A 10 35.01 -2.17 25.24
C ALA A 10 34.34 -1.42 24.07
N SER A 11 35.08 -1.12 23.00
CA SER A 11 34.51 -0.44 21.82
C SER A 11 33.56 -1.34 21.01
N MET A 12 33.75 -2.67 21.01
CA MET A 12 32.85 -3.60 20.36
C MET A 12 31.49 -3.73 21.07
N PHE A 13 31.43 -3.57 22.41
CA PHE A 13 30.15 -3.64 23.13
C PHE A 13 29.29 -2.38 22.95
N LEU A 14 29.92 -1.23 22.69
CA LEU A 14 29.19 0.02 22.43
C LEU A 14 28.41 -0.05 21.10
N SER A 15 28.97 -0.64 20.04
CA SER A 15 28.30 -0.73 18.74
C SER A 15 27.08 -1.68 18.76
N VAL A 16 27.11 -2.74 19.56
CA VAL A 16 25.99 -3.69 19.70
C VAL A 16 24.76 -3.03 20.33
N GLY A 17 24.96 -2.18 21.34
CA GLY A 17 23.87 -1.44 22.00
C GLY A 17 23.19 -0.42 21.07
N TYR A 18 23.96 0.27 20.23
CA TYR A 18 23.43 1.20 19.23
C TYR A 18 22.70 0.48 18.09
N ALA A 19 23.26 -0.62 17.59
CA ALA A 19 22.61 -1.44 16.56
C ALA A 19 21.26 -2.00 17.03
N SER A 20 21.14 -2.40 18.30
CA SER A 20 19.87 -2.88 18.89
C SER A 20 18.78 -1.80 18.96
N LYS A 21 19.14 -0.55 19.28
CA LYS A 21 18.17 0.56 19.28
C LYS A 21 17.73 0.92 17.87
N LEU A 22 18.65 0.91 16.92
CA LEU A 22 18.37 1.18 15.52
C LEU A 22 17.46 0.11 14.91
N SER A 23 17.72 -1.17 15.20
CA SER A 23 16.87 -2.27 14.71
C SER A 23 15.46 -2.21 15.30
N LYS A 24 15.32 -1.88 16.59
CA LYS A 24 13.99 -1.65 17.20
C LYS A 24 13.23 -0.50 16.54
N PHE A 25 13.93 0.57 16.19
CA PHE A 25 13.32 1.71 15.49
C PHE A 25 12.82 1.33 14.09
N PHE A 26 13.67 0.67 13.29
CA PHE A 26 13.27 0.19 11.96
C PHE A 26 12.13 -0.83 12.03
N ASN A 27 12.20 -1.81 12.93
CA ASN A 27 11.12 -2.79 13.12
C ASN A 27 9.79 -2.12 13.48
N LYS A 28 9.81 -1.06 14.30
CA LYS A 28 8.58 -0.32 14.65
C LYS A 28 8.02 0.43 13.44
N MET A 29 8.89 1.05 12.65
CA MET A 29 8.50 1.76 11.43
C MET A 29 7.90 0.81 10.39
N GLU A 30 8.55 -0.33 10.14
CA GLU A 30 8.02 -1.37 9.24
C GLU A 30 6.66 -1.91 9.70
N ALA A 31 6.48 -2.10 11.01
CA ALA A 31 5.21 -2.54 11.56
C ALA A 31 4.08 -1.51 11.36
N GLU A 32 4.39 -0.23 11.53
CA GLU A 32 3.43 0.86 11.30
C GLU A 32 3.06 1.00 9.81
N ASP A 33 4.05 0.89 8.91
CA ASP A 33 3.83 0.91 7.47
C ASP A 33 3.02 -0.30 7.00
N ARG A 34 3.34 -1.50 7.50
CA ARG A 34 2.58 -2.71 7.17
C ARG A 34 1.12 -2.59 7.64
N ALA A 35 0.90 -2.10 8.86
CA ALA A 35 -0.46 -1.89 9.37
C ALA A 35 -1.22 -0.80 8.57
N ARG A 36 -0.53 0.20 8.02
CA ARG A 36 -1.16 1.17 7.10
C ARG A 36 -1.54 0.51 5.78
N GLN A 37 -0.62 -0.23 5.16
CA GLN A 37 -0.86 -0.93 3.89
C GLN A 37 -1.99 -1.96 4.00
N GLU A 38 -2.05 -2.73 5.10
CA GLU A 38 -3.14 -3.68 5.34
C GLU A 38 -4.51 -2.99 5.44
N ARG A 39 -4.58 -1.81 6.06
CA ARG A 39 -5.81 -1.00 6.13
C ARG A 39 -6.20 -0.42 4.77
N GLU A 40 -5.22 0.05 4.00
CA GLU A 40 -5.44 0.52 2.63
C GLU A 40 -5.94 -0.63 1.75
N TRP A 41 -5.33 -1.81 1.85
CA TRP A 41 -5.79 -3.02 1.14
C TRP A 41 -7.21 -3.44 1.53
N GLN A 42 -7.56 -3.40 2.82
CA GLN A 42 -8.92 -3.70 3.26
C GLN A 42 -9.94 -2.68 2.72
N GLN A 43 -9.59 -1.40 2.65
CA GLN A 43 -10.43 -0.36 2.05
C GLN A 43 -10.50 -0.48 0.52
N ASP A 44 -9.45 -0.99 -0.11
CA ASP A 44 -9.43 -1.22 -1.55
C ASP A 44 -10.39 -2.33 -1.99
N MET A 45 -10.64 -3.28 -1.09
CA MET A 45 -11.58 -4.39 -1.32
C MET A 45 -13.04 -4.04 -0.99
N ASP A 46 -13.33 -2.83 -0.49
CA ASP A 46 -14.71 -2.42 -0.20
C ASP A 46 -15.41 -1.81 -1.42
N PHE A 47 -15.89 -2.70 -2.29
CA PHE A 47 -16.67 -2.30 -3.46
C PHE A 47 -17.97 -1.54 -3.12
N LYS A 48 -18.45 -1.58 -1.86
CA LYS A 48 -19.64 -0.84 -1.43
C LYS A 48 -19.38 0.65 -1.25
N ASP A 49 -18.12 1.04 -1.03
CA ASP A 49 -17.73 2.43 -0.91
C ASP A 49 -17.76 3.16 -2.27
N PHE A 50 -17.71 2.43 -3.38
CA PHE A 50 -17.77 3.01 -4.71
C PHE A 50 -19.21 3.21 -5.19
N ALA A 51 -19.53 4.44 -5.56
CA ALA A 51 -20.73 4.76 -6.30
C ALA A 51 -20.43 4.75 -7.80
N PHE A 52 -20.93 3.74 -8.51
CA PHE A 52 -20.84 3.63 -9.96
C PHE A 52 -22.02 4.33 -10.63
N ARG A 53 -21.74 5.10 -11.68
CA ARG A 53 -22.74 5.73 -12.54
C ARG A 53 -22.44 5.36 -13.98
N LEU A 54 -23.45 4.88 -14.70
CA LEU A 54 -23.33 4.65 -16.14
C LEU A 54 -23.10 5.99 -16.85
N ASP A 55 -22.05 6.05 -17.67
CA ASP A 55 -21.69 7.22 -18.48
C ASP A 55 -22.20 7.06 -19.91
N LYS A 56 -21.82 5.96 -20.59
CA LYS A 56 -22.27 5.68 -21.95
C LYS A 56 -22.35 4.19 -22.25
N ARG A 57 -23.13 3.88 -23.29
CA ARG A 57 -23.21 2.56 -23.92
C ARG A 57 -22.78 2.70 -25.37
N TYR A 58 -21.93 1.81 -25.85
CA TYR A 58 -21.44 1.83 -27.23
C TYR A 58 -21.14 0.42 -27.70
N THR A 59 -21.11 0.26 -29.02
CA THR A 59 -20.59 -0.96 -29.65
C THR A 59 -19.15 -0.69 -30.06
N ASP A 60 -18.21 -1.54 -29.65
CA ASP A 60 -16.81 -1.39 -30.04
C ASP A 60 -16.58 -1.78 -31.52
N ASP A 61 -15.36 -1.58 -32.00
CA ASP A 61 -14.96 -1.89 -33.38
C ASP A 61 -15.01 -3.41 -33.69
N ARG A 62 -15.12 -4.25 -32.66
CA ARG A 62 -15.24 -5.72 -32.75
C ARG A 62 -16.70 -6.18 -32.68
N GLY A 63 -17.66 -5.26 -32.56
CA GLY A 63 -19.09 -5.57 -32.44
C GLY A 63 -19.53 -5.93 -31.01
N GLN A 64 -18.67 -5.75 -29.99
CA GLN A 64 -19.00 -6.02 -28.59
C GLN A 64 -19.84 -4.89 -28.00
N GLN A 65 -20.83 -5.22 -27.19
CA GLN A 65 -21.61 -4.22 -26.46
C GLN A 65 -20.88 -3.83 -25.19
N CYS A 66 -20.41 -2.58 -25.14
CA CYS A 66 -19.66 -2.02 -24.03
C CYS A 66 -20.48 -0.98 -23.25
N ARG A 67 -20.18 -0.88 -21.95
CA ARG A 67 -20.77 0.05 -20.99
C ARG A 67 -19.65 0.69 -20.18
N ASP A 68 -19.58 2.01 -20.22
CA ASP A 68 -18.63 2.77 -19.41
C ASP A 68 -19.32 3.30 -18.16
N TYR A 69 -18.63 3.16 -17.04
CA TYR A 69 -19.05 3.64 -15.74
C TYR A 69 -18.03 4.62 -15.21
N VAL A 70 -18.50 5.73 -14.64
CA VAL A 70 -17.70 6.59 -13.78
C VAL A 70 -17.94 6.16 -12.35
N PHE A 71 -16.87 5.90 -11.60
CA PHE A 71 -16.98 5.61 -10.18
C PHE A 71 -16.34 6.69 -9.33
N ARG A 72 -16.88 6.88 -8.14
CA ARG A 72 -16.31 7.72 -7.09
C ARG A 72 -16.45 7.00 -5.76
N SER A 73 -15.39 7.02 -4.96
CA SER A 73 -15.42 6.58 -3.56
C SER A 73 -16.24 7.58 -2.74
N ARG A 74 -17.05 7.05 -1.81
CA ARG A 74 -17.83 7.85 -0.87
C ARG A 74 -16.96 8.29 0.31
N SER A 75 -16.04 7.45 0.74
CA SER A 75 -15.12 7.73 1.84
C SER A 75 -13.92 8.61 1.46
N ASN A 76 -13.49 8.57 0.19
CA ASN A 76 -12.31 9.29 -0.29
C ASN A 76 -12.58 10.06 -1.60
N PRO A 77 -12.65 11.40 -1.56
CA PRO A 77 -12.94 12.22 -2.74
C PRO A 77 -11.86 12.14 -3.84
N TYR A 78 -10.64 11.75 -3.49
CA TYR A 78 -9.54 11.60 -4.45
C TYR A 78 -9.58 10.28 -5.21
N ARG A 79 -10.40 9.31 -4.77
CA ARG A 79 -10.45 7.98 -5.36
C ARG A 79 -11.65 7.86 -6.31
N HIS A 80 -11.40 8.17 -7.57
CA HIS A 80 -12.40 8.16 -8.65
C HIS A 80 -11.76 7.68 -9.96
N GLY A 81 -12.59 7.21 -10.89
CA GLY A 81 -12.08 6.72 -12.16
C GLY A 81 -13.17 6.24 -13.11
N TYR A 82 -12.73 5.53 -14.14
CA TYR A 82 -13.58 4.98 -15.19
C TYR A 82 -13.44 3.46 -15.19
N TYR A 83 -14.54 2.77 -15.47
CA TYR A 83 -14.60 1.32 -15.56
C TYR A 83 -15.45 0.92 -16.75
N THR A 84 -14.88 0.15 -17.66
CA THR A 84 -15.55 -0.31 -18.88
C THR A 84 -15.88 -1.80 -18.76
N VAL A 85 -17.12 -2.16 -19.09
CA VAL A 85 -17.58 -3.54 -19.17
C VAL A 85 -18.05 -3.82 -20.57
N CYS A 86 -17.37 -4.73 -21.28
CA CYS A 86 -17.80 -5.23 -22.58
C CYS A 86 -18.34 -6.65 -22.41
N ASP A 87 -19.54 -6.90 -22.95
CA ASP A 87 -20.11 -8.24 -22.98
C ASP A 87 -19.42 -9.03 -24.12
N GLU A 88 -18.53 -9.95 -23.76
CA GLU A 88 -17.96 -10.91 -24.70
C GLU A 88 -19.04 -11.92 -25.10
N ARG A 89 -19.25 -12.09 -26.40
CA ARG A 89 -20.23 -13.02 -26.97
C ARG A 89 -19.57 -14.34 -27.38
#